data_AF-A0A8I2DRZ9-F1
#
_entry.id   AF-A0A8I2DRZ9-F1
#
_cell.length_a   1.000
_cell.length_b   1.000
_cell.length_c   1.000
_cell.angle_alpha   90.00
_cell.angle_beta   90.00
_cell.angle_gamma   90.00
#
_symmetry.space_group_name_H-M   'P 1'
#
loop_
_entity.id
_entity.type
_entity.pdbx_description
1 polymer ?
#
loop_
_entity_poly.entity_id
_entity_poly.type
_entity_poly.pdbx_seq_one_letter_code
_entity_poly.pdbx_strand_id
1 'polypeptide(L)'
;MRRRAHRTTRTALLLAAGATVCLTGCGSGQDGGDSASGSAAAPASASASTSASTSASASASDEPFAGLTGAEISERALKATTGARSLRMTGSVPDEESGGTLKIDIALDRRGDCAGTMSMDGQGEAELIKTGDTLYLKYDERFLRAQSKGEPQADTEALVSLLAGRWTSMSAGGVDAKEMAGFCDLDQLLEDAGGSGDNTPAKVTRGRSTTVDGTPALTLYETDGSERSTVYVATEGKPYLLRFESGSEREPGALTFTGYDEPVPAKSPAGEVLDLDGPGGTSA
;
A
#
# COMPACT_ATOMS: atom_id res chain seq x y z
N MET A 1 30.82 -15.86 -8.56
CA MET A 1 30.00 -16.42 -7.45
C MET A 1 28.88 -17.24 -8.05
N ARG A 2 28.69 -18.49 -7.62
CA ARG A 2 27.81 -19.47 -8.28
C ARG A 2 26.33 -19.16 -7.99
N ARG A 3 25.56 -18.87 -9.05
CA ARG A 3 24.10 -18.72 -9.03
C ARG A 3 23.46 -20.05 -8.60
N ARG A 4 22.62 -20.05 -7.57
CA ARG A 4 21.73 -21.17 -7.25
C ARG A 4 20.38 -20.90 -7.90
N ALA A 5 20.04 -21.72 -8.89
CA ALA A 5 18.72 -21.79 -9.48
C ALA A 5 17.77 -22.47 -8.48
N HIS A 6 16.74 -21.76 -8.02
CA HIS A 6 15.68 -22.35 -7.23
C HIS A 6 14.68 -23.04 -8.17
N ARG A 7 14.73 -24.38 -8.20
CA ARG A 7 13.73 -25.22 -8.86
C ARG A 7 12.49 -25.29 -7.97
N THR A 8 11.39 -24.67 -8.39
CA THR A 8 10.06 -24.83 -7.83
C THR A 8 9.61 -26.29 -7.96
N THR A 9 9.58 -27.00 -6.83
CA THR A 9 9.01 -28.36 -6.76
C THR A 9 7.63 -28.24 -6.13
N ARG A 10 6.59 -28.39 -6.95
CA ARG A 10 5.19 -28.50 -6.49
C ARG A 10 5.02 -29.84 -5.80
N THR A 11 4.82 -29.83 -4.48
CA THR A 11 4.48 -31.02 -3.71
C THR A 11 3.03 -30.91 -3.26
N ALA A 12 2.16 -31.72 -3.86
CA ALA A 12 0.82 -31.99 -3.39
C ALA A 12 0.89 -32.76 -2.06
N LEU A 13 0.16 -32.30 -1.04
CA LEU A 13 0.01 -33.06 0.21
C LEU A 13 -1.45 -33.38 0.49
N LEU A 14 -1.65 -34.65 0.83
CA LEU A 14 -2.89 -35.38 0.99
C LEU A 14 -3.69 -34.98 2.24
N LEU A 15 -5.01 -35.06 2.08
CA LEU A 15 -6.04 -35.08 3.12
C LEU A 15 -5.88 -36.29 4.05
N ALA A 16 -5.88 -36.03 5.37
CA ALA A 16 -6.53 -36.89 6.39
C ALA A 16 -6.44 -36.24 7.79
N ALA A 17 -7.59 -36.01 8.43
CA ALA A 17 -7.84 -36.33 9.85
C ALA A 17 -9.29 -35.93 10.21
N GLY A 18 -10.00 -36.85 10.85
CA GLY A 18 -11.39 -36.69 11.26
C GLY A 18 -11.60 -36.54 12.78
N ALA A 19 -12.90 -36.55 13.11
CA ALA A 19 -13.55 -36.83 14.41
C ALA A 19 -13.58 -35.75 15.51
N THR A 20 -14.73 -35.07 15.57
CA THR A 20 -15.62 -34.77 16.72
C THR A 20 -15.20 -35.17 18.14
N VAL A 21 -15.48 -34.30 19.13
CA VAL A 21 -16.41 -34.54 20.29
C VAL A 21 -16.75 -33.21 20.99
N CYS A 22 -18.03 -33.00 21.29
CA CYS A 22 -18.59 -31.96 22.15
C CYS A 22 -18.44 -32.32 23.64
N LEU A 23 -18.26 -31.34 24.54
CA LEU A 23 -18.76 -31.44 25.92
C LEU A 23 -19.11 -30.07 26.50
N THR A 24 -20.40 -29.93 26.80
CA THR A 24 -21.04 -28.93 27.65
C THR A 24 -20.68 -29.12 29.12
N GLY A 25 -20.61 -28.04 29.89
CA GLY A 25 -20.56 -28.08 31.34
C GLY A 25 -21.00 -26.76 31.98
N CYS A 26 -22.31 -26.58 32.13
CA CYS A 26 -22.90 -25.65 33.11
C CYS A 26 -22.86 -26.30 34.50
N GLY A 27 -22.55 -25.51 35.54
CA GLY A 27 -22.62 -25.94 36.94
C GLY A 27 -22.98 -24.76 37.84
N SER A 28 -24.20 -24.81 38.37
CA SER A 28 -24.89 -23.86 39.24
C SER A 28 -24.75 -24.21 40.74
N GLY A 29 -24.90 -23.22 41.62
CA GLY A 29 -25.15 -23.36 43.06
C GLY A 29 -24.54 -22.18 43.83
N GLN A 30 -25.26 -21.14 44.29
CA GLN A 30 -26.36 -21.01 45.26
C GLN A 30 -25.86 -20.82 46.72
N ASP A 31 -26.65 -20.03 47.47
CA ASP A 31 -26.57 -19.59 48.88
C ASP A 31 -25.95 -18.20 49.06
N GLY A 32 -26.51 -17.26 49.81
CA GLY A 32 -27.71 -17.22 50.65
C GLY A 32 -27.82 -15.77 51.16
N GLY A 33 -29.05 -15.29 51.38
CA GLY A 33 -29.31 -13.87 51.71
C GLY A 33 -28.88 -13.48 53.13
N ASP A 34 -28.80 -12.17 53.37
CA ASP A 34 -29.54 -11.57 54.48
C ASP A 34 -29.67 -10.04 54.34
N SER A 35 -30.66 -9.53 55.07
CA SER A 35 -31.32 -8.24 54.89
C SER A 35 -30.67 -7.07 55.63
N ALA A 36 -31.13 -5.86 55.24
CA ALA A 36 -31.55 -4.75 56.11
C ALA A 36 -30.74 -3.43 56.05
N SER A 37 -31.56 -2.40 55.87
CA SER A 37 -31.29 -0.95 55.85
C SER A 37 -31.07 -0.38 57.26
N GLY A 38 -30.31 0.72 57.38
CA GLY A 38 -30.20 1.45 58.65
C GLY A 38 -29.19 2.60 58.70
N SER A 39 -29.62 3.78 58.22
CA SER A 39 -29.34 5.17 58.67
C SER A 39 -28.08 5.59 59.46
N ALA A 40 -27.37 6.57 58.87
CA ALA A 40 -26.90 7.86 59.40
C ALA A 40 -26.16 7.98 60.75
N ALA A 41 -24.93 8.53 60.75
CA ALA A 41 -24.59 9.90 61.19
C ALA A 41 -23.05 10.12 61.30
N ALA A 42 -22.61 11.35 61.01
CA ALA A 42 -21.23 11.85 61.02
C ALA A 42 -20.65 12.07 62.44
N PRO A 43 -19.36 12.45 62.58
CA PRO A 43 -19.03 13.89 62.52
C PRO A 43 -17.69 14.29 61.85
N ALA A 44 -17.73 15.54 61.37
CA ALA A 44 -16.76 16.61 61.13
C ALA A 44 -15.21 16.45 61.22
N SER A 45 -14.59 17.21 60.28
CA SER A 45 -13.36 18.04 60.35
C SER A 45 -11.99 17.43 59.97
N ALA A 46 -11.48 17.78 58.78
CA ALA A 46 -10.34 18.70 58.59
C ALA A 46 -9.94 18.84 57.11
N SER A 47 -9.46 20.04 56.76
CA SER A 47 -9.12 20.57 55.44
C SER A 47 -8.18 19.74 54.56
N ALA A 48 -8.46 19.74 53.25
CA ALA A 48 -7.49 20.12 52.20
C ALA A 48 -8.22 20.27 50.86
N SER A 49 -8.30 21.50 50.37
CA SER A 49 -8.73 21.80 49.00
C SER A 49 -7.64 21.33 48.04
N THR A 50 -7.84 20.17 47.42
CA THR A 50 -7.10 19.77 46.23
C THR A 50 -8.11 19.75 45.10
N SER A 51 -8.00 20.72 44.19
CA SER A 51 -8.72 20.71 42.91
C SER A 51 -8.41 19.40 42.20
N ALA A 52 -9.32 18.44 42.30
CA ALA A 52 -9.32 17.26 41.48
C ALA A 52 -9.73 17.71 40.07
N SER A 53 -8.73 18.06 39.26
CA SER A 53 -8.86 17.90 37.82
C SER A 53 -9.17 16.43 37.59
N THR A 54 -10.45 16.12 37.39
CA THR A 54 -10.89 14.88 36.76
C THR A 54 -10.30 14.87 35.36
N SER A 55 -9.03 14.46 35.25
CA SER A 55 -8.51 13.86 34.03
C SER A 55 -9.41 12.67 33.79
N ALA A 56 -10.39 12.86 32.90
CA ALA A 56 -11.19 11.80 32.36
C ALA A 56 -10.21 10.72 31.89
N SER A 57 -10.15 9.62 32.62
CA SER A 57 -9.57 8.39 32.12
C SER A 57 -10.29 8.11 30.82
N ALA A 58 -9.58 8.27 29.70
CA ALA A 58 -10.02 7.79 28.41
C ALA A 58 -10.43 6.33 28.63
N SER A 59 -11.73 6.09 28.57
CA SER A 59 -12.29 4.78 28.83
C SER A 59 -11.80 3.86 27.72
N ALA A 60 -11.54 2.59 28.04
CA ALA A 60 -11.07 1.56 27.11
C ALA A 60 -12.06 1.25 25.95
N SER A 61 -13.07 2.09 25.74
CA SER A 61 -14.10 2.03 24.71
C SER A 61 -13.78 2.81 23.44
N ASP A 62 -12.71 3.62 23.40
CA ASP A 62 -12.32 4.42 22.22
C ASP A 62 -11.05 3.91 21.50
N GLU A 63 -10.57 2.70 21.81
CA GLU A 63 -9.43 2.13 21.08
C GLU A 63 -9.86 1.72 19.66
N PRO A 64 -9.23 2.26 18.60
CA PRO A 64 -9.58 1.87 17.24
C PRO A 64 -9.31 0.38 17.04
N PHE A 65 -10.23 -0.30 16.34
CA PHE A 65 -10.16 -1.74 16.10
C PHE A 65 -10.11 -2.60 17.38
N ALA A 66 -10.79 -2.20 18.46
CA ALA A 66 -10.83 -2.95 19.71
C ALA A 66 -11.15 -4.45 19.49
N GLY A 67 -10.36 -5.32 20.12
CA GLY A 67 -10.51 -6.78 20.02
C GLY A 67 -9.93 -7.43 18.76
N LEU A 68 -9.49 -6.65 17.76
CA LEU A 68 -8.84 -7.20 16.56
C LEU A 68 -7.33 -7.31 16.73
N THR A 69 -6.76 -8.38 16.20
CA THR A 69 -5.32 -8.59 16.05
C THR A 69 -4.73 -7.71 14.94
N GLY A 70 -3.41 -7.56 14.91
CA GLY A 70 -2.74 -6.82 13.82
C GLY A 70 -3.01 -7.42 12.44
N ALA A 71 -3.02 -8.75 12.34
CA ALA A 71 -3.31 -9.45 11.10
C ALA A 71 -4.74 -9.19 10.59
N GLU A 72 -5.74 -9.25 11.47
CA GLU A 72 -7.14 -8.96 11.09
C GLU A 72 -7.33 -7.51 10.64
N ILE A 73 -6.58 -6.56 11.23
CA ILE A 73 -6.62 -5.15 10.80
C ILE A 73 -5.95 -5.00 9.44
N SER A 74 -4.78 -5.61 9.22
CA SER A 74 -4.08 -5.59 7.93
C SER A 74 -4.95 -6.17 6.82
N GLU A 75 -5.57 -7.35 7.04
CA GLU A 75 -6.49 -7.96 6.07
C GLU A 75 -7.70 -7.06 5.77
N ARG A 76 -8.31 -6.48 6.81
CA ARG A 76 -9.44 -5.56 6.64
C ARG A 76 -9.02 -4.31 5.86
N ALA A 77 -7.80 -3.82 6.07
CA ALA A 77 -7.28 -2.65 5.40
C ALA A 77 -6.91 -2.90 3.93
N LEU A 78 -6.28 -4.04 3.65
CA LEU A 78 -6.02 -4.51 2.30
C LEU A 78 -7.34 -4.66 1.53
N LYS A 79 -8.34 -5.33 2.13
CA LYS A 79 -9.66 -5.50 1.52
C LYS A 79 -10.38 -4.17 1.26
N ALA A 80 -10.28 -3.21 2.18
CA ALA A 80 -10.86 -1.88 1.99
C ALA A 80 -10.16 -1.14 0.84
N THR A 81 -8.83 -1.17 0.83
CA THR A 81 -7.96 -0.50 -0.15
C THR A 81 -8.12 -1.04 -1.55
N THR A 82 -8.04 -2.37 -1.72
CA THR A 82 -8.33 -3.02 -3.00
C THR A 82 -9.77 -2.72 -3.41
N GLY A 83 -10.72 -2.75 -2.48
CA GLY A 83 -12.13 -2.42 -2.70
C GLY A 83 -12.45 -0.98 -3.11
N ALA A 84 -11.49 -0.05 -3.12
CA ALA A 84 -11.70 1.31 -3.59
C ALA A 84 -11.93 1.35 -5.11
N ARG A 85 -12.69 2.34 -5.59
CA ARG A 85 -12.89 2.55 -7.04
C ARG A 85 -11.61 3.07 -7.69
N SER A 86 -10.86 3.86 -6.95
CA SER A 86 -9.63 4.53 -7.35
C SER A 86 -8.82 4.91 -6.14
N LEU A 87 -7.52 5.16 -6.34
CA LEU A 87 -6.63 5.79 -5.37
C LEU A 87 -5.47 6.50 -6.08
N ARG A 88 -4.72 7.30 -5.34
CA ARG A 88 -3.45 7.89 -5.73
C ARG A 88 -2.35 7.34 -4.85
N MET A 89 -1.26 6.91 -5.47
CA MET A 89 -0.07 6.41 -4.81
C MET A 89 1.09 7.34 -5.08
N THR A 90 1.76 7.79 -4.02
CA THR A 90 2.92 8.68 -4.11
C THR A 90 4.03 8.15 -3.23
N GLY A 91 5.27 8.16 -3.73
CA GLY A 91 6.39 7.73 -2.91
C GLY A 91 7.64 7.36 -3.69
N SER A 92 8.45 6.51 -3.06
CA SER A 92 9.71 6.03 -3.62
C SER A 92 9.89 4.57 -3.22
N VAL A 93 10.23 3.73 -4.19
CA VAL A 93 10.50 2.31 -3.99
C VAL A 93 11.83 1.95 -4.65
N PRO A 94 12.58 1.00 -4.07
CA PRO A 94 13.76 0.47 -4.73
C PRO A 94 13.34 -0.22 -6.04
N ASP A 95 14.14 -0.04 -7.07
CA ASP A 95 14.00 -0.76 -8.33
C ASP A 95 15.07 -1.86 -8.38
N GLU A 96 14.67 -3.11 -8.19
CA GLU A 96 15.61 -4.23 -8.08
C GLU A 96 16.37 -4.50 -9.38
N GLU A 97 15.77 -4.18 -10.53
CA GLU A 97 16.36 -4.43 -11.84
C GLU A 97 17.51 -3.46 -12.14
N SER A 98 17.30 -2.15 -11.95
CA SER A 98 18.34 -1.14 -12.14
C SER A 98 19.24 -0.94 -10.92
N GLY A 99 18.79 -1.35 -9.73
CA GLY A 99 19.39 -1.02 -8.45
C GLY A 99 19.19 0.45 -8.04
N GLY A 100 18.33 1.19 -8.74
CA GLY A 100 17.99 2.58 -8.49
C GLY A 100 16.79 2.74 -7.56
N THR A 101 16.27 3.97 -7.47
CA THR A 101 15.03 4.29 -6.76
C THR A 101 14.01 4.86 -7.74
N LEU A 102 12.89 4.16 -7.88
CA LEU A 102 11.74 4.65 -8.62
C LEU A 102 10.90 5.57 -7.73
N LYS A 103 10.73 6.82 -8.16
CA LYS A 103 9.78 7.76 -7.57
C LYS A 103 8.51 7.73 -8.39
N ILE A 104 7.38 7.68 -7.71
CA ILE A 104 6.06 7.57 -8.34
C ILE A 104 5.09 8.58 -7.74
N ASP A 105 4.21 9.08 -8.59
CA ASP A 105 3.03 9.84 -8.22
C ASP A 105 1.91 9.56 -9.22
N ILE A 106 1.11 8.51 -8.98
CA ILE A 106 0.18 7.96 -9.95
C ILE A 106 -1.20 7.76 -9.33
N ALA A 107 -2.23 8.27 -10.00
CA ALA A 107 -3.63 7.97 -9.74
C ALA A 107 -4.10 6.84 -10.66
N LEU A 108 -4.83 5.88 -10.13
CA LEU A 108 -5.30 4.70 -10.84
C LEU A 108 -6.70 4.26 -10.38
N ASP A 109 -7.45 3.60 -11.27
CA ASP A 109 -8.79 3.09 -10.98
C ASP A 109 -9.02 1.67 -11.48
N ARG A 110 -10.14 1.08 -11.03
CA ARG A 110 -10.54 -0.30 -11.36
C ARG A 110 -10.90 -0.54 -12.83
N ARG A 111 -10.96 0.50 -13.68
CA ARG A 111 -11.09 0.32 -15.13
C ARG A 111 -9.73 0.17 -15.81
N GLY A 112 -8.64 0.29 -15.05
CA GLY A 112 -7.28 0.35 -15.57
C GLY A 112 -6.96 1.70 -16.20
N ASP A 113 -7.73 2.74 -15.89
CA ASP A 113 -7.36 4.12 -16.23
C ASP A 113 -6.34 4.60 -15.19
N CYS A 114 -5.24 5.21 -15.63
CA CYS A 114 -4.22 5.77 -14.74
C CYS A 114 -3.63 7.05 -15.34
N ALA A 115 -3.15 7.94 -14.46
CA ALA A 115 -2.41 9.12 -14.85
C ALA A 115 -1.46 9.56 -13.75
N GLY A 116 -0.26 9.98 -14.12
CA GLY A 116 0.71 10.46 -13.16
C GLY A 116 2.12 10.57 -13.71
N THR A 117 3.08 10.55 -12.81
CA THR A 117 4.48 10.74 -13.13
C THR A 117 5.36 9.70 -12.47
N MET A 118 6.52 9.46 -13.09
CA MET A 118 7.57 8.59 -12.58
C MET A 118 8.95 9.21 -12.81
N SER A 119 9.90 8.90 -11.94
CA SER A 119 11.28 9.36 -12.06
C SER A 119 12.22 8.29 -11.53
N MET A 120 13.30 8.01 -12.27
CA MET A 120 14.37 7.13 -11.81
C MET A 120 15.46 7.96 -11.14
N ASP A 121 15.80 7.65 -9.89
CA ASP A 121 16.81 8.34 -9.08
C ASP A 121 16.61 9.87 -8.96
N GLY A 122 15.39 10.36 -9.21
CA GLY A 122 15.12 11.81 -9.30
C GLY A 122 15.76 12.48 -10.52
N GLN A 123 16.10 11.74 -11.57
CA GLN A 123 16.77 12.22 -12.77
C GLN A 123 15.77 12.47 -13.89
N GLY A 124 15.10 13.62 -13.83
CA GLY A 124 14.05 13.97 -14.79
C GLY A 124 12.78 13.18 -14.53
N GLU A 125 11.77 13.39 -15.36
CA GLU A 125 10.44 12.80 -15.20
C GLU A 125 9.90 12.21 -16.51
N ALA A 126 9.13 11.14 -16.37
CA ALA A 126 8.21 10.65 -17.37
C ALA A 126 6.77 10.83 -16.88
N GLU A 127 5.91 11.36 -17.74
CA GLU A 127 4.47 11.45 -17.55
C GLU A 127 3.81 10.25 -18.25
N LEU A 128 2.83 9.65 -17.58
CA LEU A 128 2.11 8.48 -18.06
C LEU A 128 0.61 8.72 -17.98
N ILE A 129 -0.11 8.34 -19.04
CA ILE A 129 -1.57 8.28 -19.06
C ILE A 129 -2.00 6.98 -19.74
N LYS A 130 -2.76 6.13 -19.06
CA LYS A 130 -3.47 5.01 -19.69
C LYS A 130 -4.95 5.29 -19.66
N THR A 131 -5.60 5.21 -20.81
CA THR A 131 -7.06 5.26 -20.89
C THR A 131 -7.56 4.34 -21.99
N GLY A 132 -8.52 3.48 -21.64
CA GLY A 132 -8.92 2.36 -22.49
C GLY A 132 -7.72 1.48 -22.87
N ASP A 133 -7.56 1.25 -24.18
CA ASP A 133 -6.51 0.40 -24.75
C ASP A 133 -5.26 1.18 -25.19
N THR A 134 -5.15 2.46 -24.84
CA THR A 134 -4.01 3.30 -25.25
C THR A 134 -3.19 3.75 -24.04
N LEU A 135 -1.88 3.57 -24.15
CA LEU A 135 -0.89 4.11 -23.24
C LEU A 135 -0.22 5.32 -23.90
N TYR A 136 -0.22 6.45 -23.21
CA TYR A 136 0.49 7.66 -23.61
C TYR A 136 1.65 7.90 -22.66
N LEU A 137 2.80 8.23 -23.23
CA LEU A 137 4.01 8.55 -22.49
C LEU A 137 4.60 9.87 -22.96
N LYS A 138 5.18 10.61 -22.05
CA LYS A 138 5.94 11.82 -22.38
C LYS A 138 7.13 11.91 -21.45
N TYR A 139 8.28 12.21 -22.00
CA TYR A 139 9.52 12.26 -21.25
C TYR A 139 10.10 13.66 -21.29
N ASP A 140 10.65 14.12 -20.18
CA ASP A 140 11.54 15.27 -20.23
C ASP A 140 12.93 14.87 -20.78
N GLU A 141 13.70 15.85 -21.25
CA GLU A 141 15.04 15.62 -21.80
C GLU A 141 15.99 15.02 -20.76
N ARG A 142 15.86 15.41 -19.49
CA ARG A 142 16.76 14.96 -18.42
C ARG A 142 16.55 13.47 -18.15
N PHE A 143 15.31 12.99 -18.18
CA PHE A 143 14.93 11.60 -18.05
C PHE A 143 15.51 10.79 -19.20
N LEU A 144 15.28 11.20 -20.45
CA LEU A 144 15.82 10.50 -21.61
C LEU A 144 17.35 10.38 -21.54
N ARG A 145 18.05 11.46 -21.20
CA ARG A 145 19.51 11.43 -21.05
C ARG A 145 19.98 10.56 -19.87
N ALA A 146 19.22 10.53 -18.78
CA ALA A 146 19.55 9.69 -17.63
C ALA A 146 19.41 8.21 -17.96
N GLN A 147 18.35 7.83 -18.67
CA GLN A 147 18.07 6.45 -19.06
C GLN A 147 18.98 5.97 -20.20
N SER A 148 19.52 6.86 -21.03
CA SER A 148 20.47 6.52 -22.11
C SER A 148 21.94 6.50 -21.67
N LYS A 149 22.25 6.49 -20.36
CA LYS A 149 23.64 6.39 -19.89
C LYS A 149 24.27 5.08 -20.36
N GLY A 150 25.35 5.20 -21.14
CA GLY A 150 26.05 4.06 -21.72
C GLY A 150 25.80 3.88 -23.21
N GLU A 151 24.76 4.53 -23.75
CA GLU A 151 24.48 4.55 -25.19
C GLU A 151 25.39 5.54 -25.94
N PRO A 152 25.59 5.35 -27.26
CA PRO A 152 26.30 6.32 -28.08
C PRO A 152 25.65 7.71 -27.99
N GLN A 153 26.48 8.76 -27.93
CA GLN A 153 25.98 10.13 -27.82
C GLN A 153 25.03 10.49 -28.96
N ALA A 154 25.34 10.06 -30.20
CA ALA A 154 24.50 10.33 -31.36
C ALA A 154 23.09 9.74 -31.21
N ASP A 155 22.98 8.54 -30.64
CA ASP A 155 21.70 7.86 -30.43
C ASP A 155 20.90 8.55 -29.31
N THR A 156 21.59 8.96 -28.25
CA THR A 156 20.97 9.76 -27.17
C THR A 156 20.42 11.09 -27.70
N GLU A 157 21.19 11.82 -28.51
CA GLU A 157 20.71 13.09 -29.10
C GLU A 157 19.55 12.86 -30.08
N ALA A 158 19.58 11.78 -30.86
CA ALA A 158 18.47 11.42 -31.73
C ALA A 158 17.20 11.12 -30.93
N LEU A 159 17.31 10.35 -29.85
CA LEU A 159 16.21 10.02 -28.95
C LEU A 159 15.62 11.28 -28.28
N VAL A 160 16.48 12.12 -27.71
CA VAL A 160 16.08 13.40 -27.09
C VAL A 160 15.38 14.27 -28.13
N SER A 161 15.98 14.44 -29.30
CA SER A 161 15.38 15.22 -30.39
C SER A 161 14.05 14.65 -30.84
N LEU A 162 13.83 13.32 -30.74
CA LEU A 162 12.63 12.63 -31.16
C LEU A 162 11.49 12.62 -30.11
N LEU A 163 11.82 12.59 -28.83
CA LEU A 163 10.83 12.30 -27.78
C LEU A 163 10.71 13.38 -26.70
N ALA A 164 11.74 14.20 -26.48
CA ALA A 164 11.71 15.15 -25.37
C ALA A 164 10.53 16.11 -25.50
N GLY A 165 9.71 16.16 -24.45
CA GLY A 165 8.53 17.02 -24.34
C GLY A 165 7.36 16.63 -25.26
N ARG A 166 7.44 15.51 -25.98
CA ARG A 166 6.38 15.07 -26.90
C ARG A 166 5.63 13.87 -26.34
N TRP A 167 4.32 13.88 -26.55
CA TRP A 167 3.49 12.73 -26.25
C TRP A 167 3.68 11.67 -27.31
N THR A 168 3.87 10.43 -26.86
CA THR A 168 3.79 9.25 -27.69
C THR A 168 2.54 8.45 -27.32
N SER A 169 2.10 7.59 -28.23
CA SER A 169 1.07 6.59 -27.96
C SER A 169 1.51 5.21 -28.40
N MET A 170 1.06 4.20 -27.67
CA MET A 170 1.15 2.80 -28.05
C MET A 170 -0.07 2.04 -27.54
N SER A 171 -0.32 0.87 -28.11
CA SER A 171 -1.31 -0.10 -27.64
C SER A 171 -0.92 -0.60 -26.25
N ALA A 172 -1.82 -0.47 -25.29
CA ALA A 172 -1.61 -0.97 -23.92
C ALA A 172 -1.52 -2.51 -23.86
N GLY A 173 -1.99 -3.20 -24.91
CA GLY A 173 -1.85 -4.65 -25.07
C GLY A 173 -0.59 -5.08 -25.84
N GLY A 174 0.22 -4.12 -26.31
CA GLY A 174 1.49 -4.37 -26.99
C GLY A 174 2.54 -4.97 -26.04
N VAL A 175 3.48 -5.73 -26.60
CA VAL A 175 4.55 -6.37 -25.82
C VAL A 175 5.39 -5.35 -25.05
N ASP A 176 5.67 -4.20 -25.67
CA ASP A 176 6.48 -3.13 -25.09
C ASP A 176 5.73 -2.31 -24.02
N ALA A 177 4.38 -2.33 -24.06
CA ALA A 177 3.54 -1.59 -23.13
C ALA A 177 3.15 -2.41 -21.89
N LYS A 178 3.34 -3.73 -21.91
CA LYS A 178 2.74 -4.65 -20.95
C LYS A 178 3.13 -4.36 -19.50
N GLU A 179 4.41 -4.05 -19.26
CA GLU A 179 4.90 -3.75 -17.91
C GLU A 179 4.31 -2.44 -17.38
N MET A 180 4.35 -1.38 -18.20
CA MET A 180 3.77 -0.07 -17.88
C MET A 180 2.25 -0.14 -17.72
N ALA A 181 1.56 -0.95 -18.53
CA ALA A 181 0.12 -1.17 -18.42
C ALA A 181 -0.23 -1.94 -17.15
N GLY A 182 0.59 -2.93 -16.76
CA GLY A 182 0.46 -3.66 -15.50
C GLY A 182 0.65 -2.77 -14.27
N PHE A 183 1.51 -1.75 -14.36
CA PHE A 183 1.66 -0.75 -13.29
C PHE A 183 0.36 0.05 -13.02
N CYS A 184 -0.49 0.17 -14.03
CA CYS A 184 -1.79 0.83 -13.93
C CYS A 184 -2.92 -0.08 -13.47
N ASP A 185 -2.63 -1.38 -13.26
CA ASP A 185 -3.56 -2.33 -12.69
C ASP A 185 -3.46 -2.28 -11.16
N LEU A 186 -4.47 -1.65 -10.53
CA LEU A 186 -4.54 -1.51 -9.08
C LEU A 186 -4.59 -2.86 -8.36
N ASP A 187 -5.28 -3.84 -8.95
CA ASP A 187 -5.43 -5.16 -8.32
C ASP A 187 -4.08 -5.88 -8.37
N GLN A 188 -3.39 -5.88 -9.52
CA GLN A 188 -2.07 -6.49 -9.66
C GLN A 188 -1.03 -5.85 -8.72
N LEU A 189 -0.99 -4.51 -8.68
CA LEU A 189 -0.05 -3.78 -7.81
C LEU A 189 -0.25 -4.10 -6.32
N LEU A 190 -1.50 -4.23 -5.88
CA LEU A 190 -1.81 -4.54 -4.48
C LEU A 190 -1.61 -6.02 -4.15
N GLU A 191 -1.78 -6.92 -5.13
CA GLU A 191 -1.41 -8.33 -5.00
C GLU A 191 0.11 -8.50 -4.85
N ASP A 192 0.88 -7.82 -5.69
CA ASP A 192 2.35 -7.82 -5.63
C ASP A 192 2.86 -7.21 -4.31
N ALA A 193 2.23 -6.14 -3.83
CA ALA A 193 2.56 -5.53 -2.53
C ALA A 193 2.14 -6.38 -1.32
N GLY A 194 1.12 -7.24 -1.48
CA GLY A 194 0.59 -8.10 -0.42
C GLY A 194 1.28 -9.46 -0.28
N GLY A 195 2.24 -9.78 -1.15
CA GLY A 195 2.86 -11.10 -1.24
C GLY A 195 4.39 -11.08 -1.14
N SER A 196 4.93 -11.29 0.07
CA SER A 196 6.29 -11.85 0.16
C SER A 196 6.26 -13.25 -0.45
N GLY A 197 7.03 -13.47 -1.52
CA GLY A 197 7.05 -14.70 -2.34
C GLY A 197 7.47 -16.00 -1.63
N ASP A 198 7.58 -16.00 -0.30
CA ASP A 198 7.73 -17.19 0.52
C ASP A 198 6.46 -17.38 1.36
N ASN A 199 5.91 -18.60 1.34
CA ASN A 199 4.69 -19.01 2.07
C ASN A 199 4.81 -18.97 3.62
N THR A 200 5.70 -18.15 4.17
CA THR A 200 5.80 -17.89 5.60
C THR A 200 4.98 -16.65 5.92
N PRO A 201 3.90 -16.75 6.70
CA PRO A 201 3.09 -15.58 7.03
C PRO A 201 3.93 -14.59 7.85
N ALA A 202 4.10 -13.37 7.34
CA ALA A 202 4.73 -12.28 8.08
C ALA A 202 4.01 -12.06 9.41
N LYS A 203 4.76 -11.82 10.49
CA LYS A 203 4.15 -11.57 11.80
C LYS A 203 3.66 -10.13 11.84
N VAL A 204 2.34 -9.94 11.85
CA VAL A 204 1.72 -8.62 11.98
C VAL A 204 1.34 -8.31 13.42
N THR A 205 1.84 -7.21 13.96
CA THR A 205 1.54 -6.74 15.33
C THR A 205 0.99 -5.33 15.33
N ARG A 206 0.10 -5.03 16.29
CA ARG A 206 -0.41 -3.67 16.48
C ARG A 206 0.69 -2.76 17.03
N GLY A 207 0.74 -1.55 16.52
CA GLY A 207 1.52 -0.46 17.06
C GLY A 207 0.63 0.55 17.80
N ARG A 208 0.93 1.84 17.63
CA ARG A 208 0.28 2.94 18.36
C ARG A 208 -0.62 3.74 17.44
N SER A 209 -1.62 4.41 18.01
CA SER A 209 -2.37 5.44 17.30
C SER A 209 -1.46 6.62 16.94
N THR A 210 -1.66 7.20 15.77
CA THR A 210 -0.88 8.29 15.19
C THR A 210 -1.74 9.06 14.18
N THR A 211 -1.12 9.95 13.41
CA THR A 211 -1.74 10.63 12.26
C THR A 211 -0.86 10.52 11.03
N VAL A 212 -1.45 10.36 9.84
CA VAL A 212 -0.78 10.50 8.54
C VAL A 212 -1.47 11.63 7.79
N ASP A 213 -0.74 12.70 7.50
CA ASP A 213 -1.25 13.90 6.81
C ASP A 213 -2.57 14.44 7.39
N GLY A 214 -2.68 14.42 8.72
CA GLY A 214 -3.87 14.87 9.46
C GLY A 214 -4.98 13.82 9.61
N THR A 215 -4.87 12.66 8.96
CA THR A 215 -5.83 11.56 9.09
C THR A 215 -5.46 10.66 10.29
N PRO A 216 -6.37 10.43 11.25
CA PRO A 216 -6.15 9.48 12.35
C PRO A 216 -5.85 8.07 11.85
N ALA A 217 -4.79 7.47 12.41
CA ALA A 217 -4.25 6.20 11.95
C ALA A 217 -3.81 5.30 13.11
N LEU A 218 -3.76 4.00 12.87
CA LEU A 218 -3.11 3.00 13.73
C LEU A 218 -1.91 2.43 12.96
N THR A 219 -0.75 2.37 13.61
CA THR A 219 0.40 1.66 13.01
C THR A 219 0.26 0.16 13.19
N LEU A 220 0.65 -0.59 12.18
CA LEU A 220 0.90 -2.03 12.25
C LEU A 220 2.37 -2.27 11.89
N TYR A 221 3.00 -3.22 12.57
CA TYR A 221 4.35 -3.66 12.26
C TYR A 221 4.28 -5.05 11.65
N GLU A 222 4.79 -5.18 10.44
CA GLU A 222 4.93 -6.46 9.75
C GLU A 222 6.39 -6.86 9.83
N THR A 223 6.68 -8.03 10.40
CA THR A 223 8.05 -8.51 10.60
C THR A 223 8.27 -9.76 9.75
N ASP A 224 9.29 -9.69 8.90
CA ASP A 224 9.82 -10.82 8.14
C ASP A 224 11.32 -10.95 8.44
N GLY A 225 11.73 -12.08 9.01
CA GLY A 225 13.08 -12.28 9.52
C GLY A 225 13.53 -11.17 10.49
N SER A 226 14.57 -10.42 10.09
CA SER A 226 15.11 -9.28 10.86
C SER A 226 14.53 -7.93 10.46
N GLU A 227 13.75 -7.87 9.37
CA GLU A 227 13.22 -6.63 8.81
C GLU A 227 11.83 -6.36 9.36
N ARG A 228 11.52 -5.08 9.59
CA ARG A 228 10.23 -4.65 10.11
C ARG A 228 9.71 -3.47 9.32
N SER A 229 8.74 -3.71 8.44
CA SER A 229 7.99 -2.65 7.78
C SER A 229 6.91 -2.08 8.71
N THR A 230 6.48 -0.86 8.41
CA THR A 230 5.38 -0.19 9.11
C THR A 230 4.27 0.14 8.13
N VAL A 231 3.06 -0.28 8.47
CA VAL A 231 1.83 0.02 7.74
C VAL A 231 0.98 0.96 8.58
N TYR A 232 0.38 1.95 7.95
CA TYR A 232 -0.48 2.94 8.61
C TYR A 232 -1.90 2.76 8.10
N VAL A 233 -2.85 2.47 8.99
CA VAL A 233 -4.25 2.18 8.66
C VAL A 233 -5.16 3.26 9.21
N ALA A 234 -6.05 3.81 8.39
CA ALA A 234 -7.05 4.80 8.81
C ALA A 234 -7.94 4.25 9.93
N THR A 235 -8.12 5.01 11.01
CA THR A 235 -8.97 4.60 12.14
C THR A 235 -10.39 5.15 12.06
N GLU A 236 -10.64 6.07 11.12
CA GLU A 236 -11.95 6.68 10.88
C GLU A 236 -12.47 6.29 9.49
N GLY A 237 -13.78 6.07 9.37
CA GLY A 237 -14.40 5.68 8.11
C GLY A 237 -14.01 4.26 7.67
N LYS A 238 -13.72 4.10 6.37
CA LYS A 238 -13.18 2.84 5.83
C LYS A 238 -11.71 2.71 6.24
N PRO A 239 -11.24 1.52 6.65
CA PRO A 239 -9.89 1.34 7.17
C PRO A 239 -8.87 1.26 6.03
N TYR A 240 -8.74 2.31 5.24
CA TYR A 240 -7.79 2.34 4.12
C TYR A 240 -6.35 2.29 4.61
N LEU A 241 -5.46 1.74 3.78
CA LEU A 241 -4.03 1.96 3.91
C LEU A 241 -3.77 3.45 3.68
N LEU A 242 -2.93 4.07 4.50
CA LEU A 242 -2.55 5.47 4.35
C LEU A 242 -1.10 5.58 3.94
N ARG A 243 -0.26 4.69 4.46
CA ARG A 243 1.17 4.68 4.18
C ARG A 243 1.77 3.29 4.43
N PHE A 244 2.78 2.96 3.66
CA PHE A 244 3.69 1.85 3.86
C PHE A 244 5.11 2.40 3.96
N GLU A 245 5.91 1.85 4.86
CA GLU A 245 7.34 2.13 5.02
C GLU A 245 8.10 0.81 5.11
N SER A 246 9.05 0.61 4.19
CA SER A 246 9.98 -0.51 4.24
C SER A 246 10.83 -0.42 5.51
N GLY A 247 11.04 -1.57 6.13
CA GLY A 247 11.97 -1.74 7.25
C GLY A 247 13.40 -2.02 6.84
N SER A 248 13.66 -2.20 5.55
CA SER A 248 14.97 -2.57 5.02
C SER A 248 15.87 -1.33 4.93
N GLU A 249 17.05 -1.41 5.54
CA GLU A 249 18.10 -0.39 5.33
C GLU A 249 18.77 -0.51 3.95
N ARG A 250 18.67 -1.70 3.31
CA ARG A 250 19.25 -1.95 1.99
C ARG A 250 18.33 -1.49 0.87
N GLU A 251 17.03 -1.67 1.10
CA GLU A 251 15.95 -1.40 0.16
C GLU A 251 14.93 -0.46 0.82
N PRO A 252 15.35 0.78 1.16
CA PRO A 252 14.45 1.74 1.77
C PRO A 252 13.39 2.17 0.75
N GLY A 253 12.15 2.29 1.22
CA GLY A 253 11.03 2.70 0.39
C GLY A 253 9.85 3.12 1.24
N ALA A 254 9.04 4.03 0.72
CA ALA A 254 7.81 4.45 1.33
C ALA A 254 6.78 4.82 0.27
N LEU A 255 5.54 4.41 0.50
CA LEU A 255 4.39 4.70 -0.35
C LEU A 255 3.29 5.30 0.51
N THR A 256 2.66 6.36 0.00
CA THR A 256 1.49 7.01 0.62
C THR A 256 0.30 6.83 -0.31
N PHE A 257 -0.85 6.50 0.27
CA PHE A 257 -2.08 6.25 -0.46
C PHE A 257 -3.11 7.32 -0.09
N THR A 258 -3.63 8.01 -1.11
CA THR A 258 -4.55 9.14 -0.97
C THR A 258 -5.60 9.11 -2.08
N GLY A 259 -6.47 10.12 -2.15
CA GLY A 259 -7.39 10.28 -3.28
C GLY A 259 -8.37 9.11 -3.49
N TYR A 260 -8.69 8.40 -2.40
CA TYR A 260 -9.58 7.24 -2.47
C TYR A 260 -10.94 7.62 -3.06
N ASP A 261 -11.41 6.82 -4.02
CA ASP A 261 -12.71 6.98 -4.66
C ASP A 261 -12.87 8.30 -5.48
N GLU A 262 -11.79 9.03 -5.76
CA GLU A 262 -11.77 10.23 -6.61
C GLU A 262 -11.60 9.90 -8.10
N PRO A 263 -12.14 10.71 -9.04
CA PRO A 263 -11.94 10.49 -10.47
C PRO A 263 -10.46 10.56 -10.88
N VAL A 264 -9.98 9.57 -11.62
CA VAL A 264 -8.63 9.57 -12.19
C VAL A 264 -8.57 10.53 -13.38
N PRO A 265 -7.55 11.41 -13.49
CA PRO A 265 -7.43 12.39 -14.56
C PRO A 265 -6.84 11.78 -15.86
N ALA A 266 -7.22 10.55 -16.20
CA ALA A 266 -6.73 9.83 -17.37
C ALA A 266 -7.42 10.31 -18.66
N LYS A 267 -6.96 11.43 -19.22
CA LYS A 267 -7.45 11.99 -20.48
C LYS A 267 -6.36 11.92 -21.52
N SER A 268 -6.72 11.53 -22.75
CA SER A 268 -5.81 11.60 -23.88
C SER A 268 -5.16 12.98 -23.98
N PRO A 269 -3.85 13.05 -24.26
CA PRO A 269 -3.16 14.32 -24.46
C PRO A 269 -3.79 15.16 -25.57
N ALA A 270 -3.74 16.48 -25.41
CA ALA A 270 -4.08 17.40 -26.47
C ALA A 270 -2.87 17.66 -27.38
N GLY A 271 -3.12 17.85 -28.68
CA GLY A 271 -2.07 18.21 -29.65
C GLY A 271 -1.52 17.00 -30.41
N GLU A 272 -0.29 17.14 -30.89
CA GLU A 272 0.40 16.09 -31.64
C GLU A 272 0.84 14.95 -30.72
N VAL A 273 0.52 13.71 -31.11
CA VAL A 273 0.92 12.48 -30.44
C VAL A 273 1.60 11.59 -31.45
N LEU A 274 2.82 11.15 -31.14
CA LEU A 274 3.60 10.25 -31.99
C LEU A 274 3.19 8.79 -31.73
N ASP A 275 2.59 8.16 -32.74
CA ASP A 275 2.25 6.75 -32.69
C ASP A 275 3.50 5.86 -32.87
N LEU A 276 3.79 5.04 -31.85
CA LEU A 276 4.95 4.15 -31.83
C LEU A 276 4.65 2.78 -32.43
N ASP A 277 3.38 2.43 -32.66
CA ASP A 277 2.97 1.18 -33.32
C ASP A 277 2.92 1.31 -34.87
N GLY A 278 3.21 2.51 -35.41
CA GLY A 278 3.26 2.79 -36.85
C GLY A 278 4.33 1.98 -37.60
N PRO A 279 4.37 2.02 -38.96
CA PRO A 279 4.82 0.93 -39.85
C PRO A 279 6.29 0.43 -39.75
N GLY A 280 7.08 0.89 -38.77
CA GLY A 280 8.37 0.32 -38.38
C GLY A 280 8.37 -0.46 -37.06
N GLY A 281 7.29 -0.42 -36.27
CA GLY A 281 7.12 -1.15 -35.02
C GLY A 281 6.48 -2.51 -35.27
N THR A 282 7.29 -3.52 -35.57
CA THR A 282 6.78 -4.90 -35.66
C THR A 282 6.37 -5.38 -34.28
N SER A 283 5.06 -5.40 -34.02
CA SER A 283 4.47 -6.30 -33.03
C SER A 283 4.84 -7.74 -33.41
N ALA A 284 5.66 -8.39 -32.59
CA ALA A 284 5.98 -9.81 -32.68
C ALA A 284 5.72 -10.46 -31.32
#